data_AF-A0A7C9LF46-F1
#
_entry.id   AF-A0A7C9LF46-F1
#
_cell.length_a   1.000
_cell.length_b   1.000
_cell.length_c   1.000
_cell.angle_alpha   90.00
_cell.angle_beta   90.00
_cell.angle_gamma   90.00
#
_symmetry.space_group_name_H-M   'P 1'
#
loop_
_entity.id
_entity.type
_entity.pdbx_description
1 polymer ?
#
loop_
_entity_poly.entity_id
_entity_poly.type
_entity_poly.pdbx_seq_one_letter_code
_entity_poly.pdbx_strand_id
1 'polypeptide(L)'
;MVHAHAIRAGITPPRHTSDLDVLINIGAARISQVAGPLQAAGFEPVEPNGTGPFHRFRRGRDVVDVMVPQAADRTYRWRMRPVLRSPGAQQALQRLDQYTVTGRHGGATALVNVPDATGAIIAKAAAYSVDRRDRERHLEDVVVLLAATPRRYLATELSRRDRQHLRPMIQQLSVPDAIWWSVLDDRARGFADATFRRLRELVES
;
A
#
# COMPACT_ATOMS: atom_id res chain seq x y z
N MET A 1 -0.66 3.13 4.19
CA MET A 1 -1.04 1.84 4.80
C MET A 1 0.05 1.24 5.71
N VAL A 2 1.28 1.01 5.23
CA VAL A 2 2.38 0.41 6.04
C VAL A 2 2.58 1.13 7.37
N HIS A 3 2.77 2.46 7.31
CA HIS A 3 2.97 3.29 8.48
C HIS A 3 1.77 3.29 9.45
N ALA A 4 0.54 3.21 8.92
CA ALA A 4 -0.67 3.15 9.75
C ALA A 4 -0.71 1.84 10.56
N HIS A 5 -0.44 0.69 9.92
CA HIS A 5 -0.35 -0.59 10.62
C HIS A 5 0.82 -0.61 11.61
N ALA A 6 1.99 -0.10 11.22
CA ALA A 6 3.18 -0.04 12.07
C ALA A 6 2.91 0.76 13.36
N ILE A 7 2.38 1.99 13.25
CA ILE A 7 2.01 2.81 14.41
C ILE A 7 1.02 2.06 15.31
N ARG A 8 -0.05 1.48 14.73
CA ARG A 8 -1.06 0.75 15.51
C ARG A 8 -0.47 -0.43 16.28
N ALA A 9 0.54 -1.08 15.72
CA ALA A 9 1.23 -2.21 16.35
C ALA A 9 2.38 -1.79 17.28
N GLY A 10 2.67 -0.49 17.41
CA GLY A 10 3.82 -0.01 18.17
C GLY A 10 5.17 -0.34 17.53
N ILE A 11 5.20 -0.61 16.22
CA ILE A 11 6.42 -0.85 15.46
C ILE A 11 6.91 0.49 14.91
N THR A 12 8.18 0.81 15.14
CA THR A 12 8.81 2.00 14.55
C THR A 12 9.13 1.69 13.08
N PRO A 13 8.47 2.32 12.10
CA PRO A 13 8.80 2.09 10.71
C PRO A 13 10.19 2.69 10.40
N PRO A 14 11.00 2.03 9.56
CA PRO A 14 12.38 2.43 9.28
C PRO A 14 12.48 3.78 8.55
N ARG A 15 11.39 4.24 7.93
CA ARG A 15 11.34 5.48 7.15
C ARG A 15 10.07 6.29 7.40
N HIS A 16 10.24 7.60 7.55
CA HIS A 16 9.13 8.54 7.54
C HIS A 16 8.50 8.56 6.15
N THR A 17 7.16 8.53 6.08
CA THR A 17 6.43 8.57 4.81
C THR A 17 5.98 10.01 4.55
N SER A 18 6.50 10.62 3.47
CA SER A 18 6.00 11.89 2.91
C SER A 18 4.91 11.68 1.87
N ASP A 19 4.72 10.44 1.46
CA ASP A 19 3.89 10.04 0.34
C ASP A 19 2.65 9.32 0.85
N LEU A 20 1.48 9.73 0.37
CA LEU A 20 0.20 9.08 0.64
C LEU A 20 -0.33 8.43 -0.64
N ASP A 21 -0.40 7.11 -0.64
CA ASP A 21 -1.07 6.35 -1.70
C ASP A 21 -2.60 6.35 -1.47
N VAL A 22 -3.35 6.93 -2.41
CA VAL A 22 -4.81 6.96 -2.43
C VAL A 22 -5.32 6.06 -3.56
N LEU A 23 -5.96 4.97 -3.18
CA LEU A 23 -6.70 4.11 -4.09
C LEU A 23 -8.15 4.58 -4.19
N ILE A 24 -8.63 4.86 -5.41
CA ILE A 24 -10.01 5.28 -5.61
C ILE A 24 -10.86 4.10 -6.08
N ASN A 25 -11.96 3.83 -5.37
CA ASN A 25 -13.05 3.03 -5.91
C ASN A 25 -13.94 3.89 -6.82
N ILE A 26 -13.59 3.95 -8.11
CA ILE A 26 -14.28 4.83 -9.08
C ILE A 26 -15.66 4.27 -9.50
N GLY A 27 -16.00 3.03 -9.11
CA GLY A 27 -17.38 2.55 -9.16
C GLY A 27 -18.33 3.37 -8.24
N ALA A 28 -17.77 4.04 -7.22
CA ALA A 28 -18.49 4.85 -6.25
C ALA A 28 -18.17 6.36 -6.34
N ALA A 29 -17.18 6.78 -7.14
CA ALA A 29 -16.69 8.16 -7.17
C ALA A 29 -16.14 8.58 -8.55
N ARG A 30 -16.10 9.88 -8.86
CA ARG A 30 -15.40 10.46 -10.02
C ARG A 30 -14.02 10.98 -9.60
N ILE A 31 -13.03 10.95 -10.50
CA ILE A 31 -11.68 11.49 -10.18
C ILE A 31 -11.73 12.96 -9.74
N SER A 32 -12.66 13.76 -10.28
CA SER A 32 -12.85 15.15 -9.87
C SER A 32 -13.24 15.32 -8.40
N GLN A 33 -13.90 14.32 -7.79
CA GLN A 33 -14.25 14.32 -6.37
C GLN A 33 -13.05 14.08 -5.47
N VAL A 34 -11.91 13.63 -6.02
CA VAL A 34 -10.64 13.54 -5.30
C VAL A 34 -9.73 14.70 -5.67
N ALA A 35 -9.64 15.05 -6.96
CA ALA A 35 -8.80 16.14 -7.43
C ALA A 35 -9.22 17.50 -6.85
N GLY A 36 -10.52 17.81 -6.81
CA GLY A 36 -11.02 19.08 -6.28
C GLY A 36 -10.61 19.34 -4.84
N PRO A 37 -10.90 18.42 -3.89
CA PRO A 37 -10.46 18.54 -2.51
C PRO A 37 -8.93 18.61 -2.34
N LEU A 38 -8.16 17.84 -3.11
CA LEU A 38 -6.69 17.93 -3.07
C LEU A 38 -6.19 19.32 -3.49
N GLN A 39 -6.74 19.86 -4.58
CA GLN A 39 -6.40 21.21 -5.04
C GLN A 39 -6.81 22.30 -4.04
N ALA A 40 -8.00 22.17 -3.44
CA ALA A 40 -8.44 23.08 -2.38
C ALA A 40 -7.53 23.02 -1.14
N ALA A 41 -6.92 21.87 -0.85
CA ALA A 41 -5.94 21.69 0.21
C ALA A 41 -4.51 22.15 -0.18
N GLY A 42 -4.35 22.77 -1.36
CA GLY A 42 -3.08 23.31 -1.86
C GLY A 42 -2.17 22.29 -2.54
N PHE A 43 -2.68 21.10 -2.89
CA PHE A 43 -1.92 20.15 -3.71
C PHE A 43 -2.08 20.47 -5.19
N GLU A 44 -0.96 20.55 -5.89
CA GLU A 44 -0.92 20.78 -7.33
C GLU A 44 -0.75 19.46 -8.10
N PRO A 45 -1.45 19.27 -9.22
CA PRO A 45 -1.24 18.10 -10.07
C PRO A 45 0.17 18.14 -10.67
N VAL A 46 0.87 17.01 -10.61
CA VAL A 46 2.18 16.84 -11.23
C VAL A 46 1.96 16.21 -12.61
N GLU A 47 2.36 16.93 -13.66
CA GLU A 47 2.30 16.38 -15.02
C GLU A 47 3.23 15.17 -15.14
N PRO A 48 2.75 14.04 -15.67
CA PRO A 48 3.57 12.86 -15.88
C PRO A 48 4.61 13.13 -16.99
N ASN A 49 5.77 12.49 -16.88
CA ASN A 49 6.78 12.59 -17.93
C ASN A 49 6.24 11.99 -19.25
N GLY A 50 6.21 12.81 -20.31
CA GLY A 50 5.75 12.41 -21.64
C GLY A 50 4.26 12.05 -21.72
N THR A 51 3.97 10.90 -22.32
CA THR A 51 2.60 10.39 -22.54
C THR A 51 2.09 9.49 -21.42
N GLY A 52 2.83 9.40 -20.31
CA GLY A 52 2.50 8.55 -19.17
C GLY A 52 1.15 8.91 -18.50
N PRO A 53 0.60 7.98 -17.71
CA PRO A 53 -0.66 8.22 -17.02
C PRO A 53 -0.49 9.22 -15.86
N PHE A 54 -1.55 9.98 -15.61
CA PHE A 54 -1.65 10.87 -14.46
C PHE A 54 -1.78 10.05 -13.17
N HIS A 55 -1.10 10.45 -12.11
CA HIS A 55 -1.25 9.83 -10.79
C HIS A 55 -0.92 10.75 -9.63
N ARG A 56 -0.15 11.82 -9.82
CA ARG A 56 0.48 12.49 -8.69
C ARG A 56 -0.05 13.89 -8.44
N PHE A 57 -0.28 14.19 -7.17
CA PHE A 57 -0.46 15.54 -6.64
C PHE A 57 0.65 15.85 -5.63
N ARG A 58 1.09 17.10 -5.54
CA ARG A 58 2.20 17.50 -4.66
C ARG A 58 1.92 18.83 -3.97
N ARG A 59 2.34 18.94 -2.71
CA ARG A 59 2.38 20.21 -1.95
C ARG A 59 3.70 20.29 -1.19
N GLY A 60 4.65 21.08 -1.68
CA GLY A 60 6.01 21.10 -1.13
C GLY A 60 6.67 19.72 -1.25
N ARG A 61 6.94 19.07 -0.11
CA ARG A 61 7.48 17.70 -0.03
C ARG A 61 6.40 16.62 0.10
N ASP A 62 5.15 17.00 0.38
CA ASP A 62 4.04 16.06 0.52
C ASP A 62 3.59 15.58 -0.86
N VAL A 63 3.40 14.28 -1.02
CA VAL A 63 2.95 13.66 -2.27
C VAL A 63 1.67 12.86 -2.02
N VAL A 64 0.71 12.97 -2.93
CA VAL A 64 -0.48 12.11 -2.96
C VAL A 64 -0.55 11.42 -4.31
N ASP A 65 -0.42 10.10 -4.31
CA ASP A 65 -0.53 9.27 -5.51
C ASP A 65 -1.94 8.68 -5.61
N VAL A 66 -2.66 9.10 -6.64
CA VAL A 66 -4.03 8.71 -6.98
C VAL A 66 -4.01 7.64 -8.05
N MET A 67 -4.59 6.48 -7.74
CA MET A 67 -4.59 5.32 -8.62
C MET A 67 -5.95 4.63 -8.70
N VAL A 68 -6.12 3.84 -9.74
CA VAL A 68 -7.35 3.09 -10.03
C VAL A 68 -7.06 1.59 -10.15
N PRO A 69 -8.03 0.70 -9.92
CA PRO A 69 -7.83 -0.74 -10.09
C PRO A 69 -7.36 -1.13 -11.49
N GLN A 70 -6.39 -2.05 -11.57
CA GLN A 70 -5.92 -2.60 -12.85
C GLN A 70 -7.05 -3.19 -13.69
N ALA A 71 -8.00 -3.86 -13.05
CA ALA A 71 -9.15 -4.51 -13.68
C ALA A 71 -10.35 -3.57 -13.87
N ALA A 72 -10.15 -2.25 -13.75
CA ALA A 72 -11.19 -1.28 -14.07
C ALA A 72 -11.77 -1.53 -15.47
N ASP A 73 -13.10 -1.63 -15.53
CA ASP A 73 -13.92 -1.88 -16.71
C ASP A 73 -13.75 -0.81 -17.80
N ARG A 74 -13.34 0.39 -17.41
CA ARG A 74 -13.09 1.51 -18.31
C ARG A 74 -11.77 2.21 -18.06
N THR A 75 -11.32 2.97 -19.06
CA THR A 75 -10.21 3.90 -18.89
C THR A 75 -10.70 5.17 -18.23
N TYR A 76 -10.26 5.39 -16.99
CA TYR A 76 -10.53 6.62 -16.29
C TYR A 76 -9.55 7.70 -16.71
N ARG A 77 -10.06 8.92 -16.96
CA ARG A 77 -9.27 10.04 -17.43
C ARG A 77 -9.47 11.26 -16.55
N TRP A 78 -8.40 12.05 -16.41
CA TRP A 78 -8.43 13.39 -15.85
C TRP A 78 -7.57 14.31 -16.70
N ARG A 79 -8.08 15.49 -17.05
CA ARG A 79 -7.45 16.40 -18.02
C ARG A 79 -7.01 15.69 -19.31
N MET A 80 -7.92 14.88 -19.88
CA MET A 80 -7.71 14.06 -21.08
C MET A 80 -6.65 12.96 -20.98
N ARG A 81 -5.95 12.81 -19.86
CA ARG A 81 -4.94 11.75 -19.65
C ARG A 81 -5.52 10.56 -18.88
N PRO A 82 -5.11 9.32 -19.20
CA PRO A 82 -5.49 8.16 -18.38
C PRO A 82 -4.91 8.29 -16.97
N VAL A 83 -5.64 7.82 -15.96
CA VAL A 83 -5.12 7.71 -14.59
C VAL A 83 -4.39 6.38 -14.41
N LEU A 84 -3.32 6.38 -13.62
CA LEU A 84 -2.48 5.22 -13.39
C LEU A 84 -3.28 4.07 -12.79
N ARG A 85 -3.14 2.91 -13.42
CA ARG A 85 -3.70 1.65 -12.94
C ARG A 85 -2.71 0.98 -11.99
N SER A 86 -3.20 0.55 -10.84
CA SER A 86 -2.40 -0.09 -9.80
C SER A 86 -2.69 -1.58 -9.73
N PRO A 87 -1.67 -2.44 -9.89
CA PRO A 87 -1.75 -3.86 -9.55
C PRO A 87 -2.04 -4.05 -8.06
N GLY A 88 -2.92 -4.98 -7.70
CA GLY A 88 -3.30 -5.21 -6.31
C GLY A 88 -4.33 -4.23 -5.74
N ALA A 89 -4.63 -3.11 -6.42
CA ALA A 89 -5.60 -2.14 -5.93
C ALA A 89 -7.02 -2.69 -5.77
N GLN A 90 -7.44 -3.66 -6.58
CA GLN A 90 -8.75 -4.30 -6.40
C GLN A 90 -8.82 -5.07 -5.09
N GLN A 91 -7.80 -5.89 -4.81
CA GLN A 91 -7.67 -6.64 -3.57
C GLN A 91 -7.59 -5.73 -2.35
N ALA A 92 -6.89 -4.61 -2.49
CA ALA A 92 -6.74 -3.60 -1.46
C ALA A 92 -8.06 -2.88 -1.14
N LEU A 93 -8.89 -2.60 -2.15
CA LEU A 93 -10.21 -1.97 -1.97
C LEU A 93 -11.27 -2.92 -1.38
N GLN A 94 -11.11 -4.24 -1.58
CA GLN A 94 -12.02 -5.26 -1.05
C GLN A 94 -11.73 -5.62 0.41
N ARG A 95 -10.58 -5.19 0.93
CA ARG A 95 -10.06 -5.55 2.25
C ARG A 95 -9.67 -4.28 2.97
N LEU A 96 -10.63 -3.66 3.65
CA LEU A 96 -10.45 -2.35 4.27
C LEU A 96 -10.38 -2.47 5.79
N ASP A 97 -9.55 -1.61 6.36
CA ASP A 97 -9.41 -1.33 7.77
C ASP A 97 -9.54 0.19 7.96
N GLN A 98 -10.08 0.62 9.08
CA GLN A 98 -10.42 2.03 9.29
C GLN A 98 -9.60 2.62 10.43
N TYR A 99 -9.00 3.77 10.16
CA TYR A 99 -8.18 4.51 11.12
C TYR A 99 -8.80 5.86 11.40
N THR A 100 -8.87 6.22 12.68
CA THR A 100 -9.09 7.60 13.08
C THR A 100 -7.74 8.28 13.21
N VAL A 101 -7.45 9.22 12.31
CA VAL A 101 -6.22 10.02 12.33
C VAL A 101 -6.52 11.34 13.00
N THR A 102 -5.72 11.68 14.02
CA THR A 102 -5.83 12.97 14.72
C THR A 102 -4.63 13.82 14.36
N GLY A 103 -4.88 15.08 13.99
CA GLY A 103 -3.80 16.04 13.73
C GLY A 103 -2.93 16.27 14.96
N ARG A 104 -1.61 16.42 14.77
CA ARG A 104 -0.60 16.55 15.84
C ARG A 104 -0.89 17.65 16.89
N HIS A 105 -1.68 18.66 16.53
CA HIS A 105 -2.03 19.78 17.40
C HIS A 105 -3.47 19.72 17.94
N GLY A 106 -4.02 18.51 18.13
CA GLY A 106 -5.39 18.33 18.62
C GLY A 106 -6.46 18.86 17.67
N GLY A 107 -6.13 18.95 16.38
CA GLY A 107 -7.01 19.44 15.33
C GLY A 107 -8.07 18.41 14.92
N ALA A 108 -8.67 18.62 13.75
CA ALA A 108 -9.70 17.75 13.20
C ALA A 108 -9.27 16.27 13.17
N THR A 109 -10.19 15.39 13.57
CA THR A 109 -10.08 13.95 13.37
C THR A 109 -10.62 13.58 12.00
N ALA A 110 -9.90 12.73 11.27
CA ALA A 110 -10.34 12.20 9.99
C ALA A 110 -10.42 10.67 10.05
N LEU A 111 -11.51 10.11 9.51
CA LEU A 111 -11.58 8.68 9.23
C LEU A 111 -10.90 8.40 7.89
N VAL A 112 -9.93 7.49 7.91
CA VAL A 112 -9.19 7.07 6.73
C VAL A 112 -9.33 5.58 6.58
N ASN A 113 -9.88 5.16 5.43
CA ASN A 113 -9.87 3.76 5.04
C ASN A 113 -8.52 3.43 4.41
N VAL A 114 -7.87 2.39 4.91
CA VAL A 114 -6.65 1.83 4.32
C VAL A 114 -6.89 0.35 4.05
N PRO A 115 -6.12 -0.28 3.16
CA PRO A 115 -6.16 -1.73 3.04
C PRO A 115 -5.88 -2.37 4.40
N ASP A 116 -6.59 -3.44 4.76
CA ASP A 116 -6.26 -4.23 5.95
C ASP A 116 -4.86 -4.83 5.82
N ALA A 117 -4.36 -5.46 6.88
CA ALA A 117 -3.02 -6.03 6.88
C ALA A 117 -2.77 -6.98 5.69
N THR A 118 -3.73 -7.84 5.35
CA THR A 118 -3.61 -8.79 4.24
C THR A 118 -3.63 -8.06 2.89
N GLY A 119 -4.58 -7.12 2.72
CA GLY A 119 -4.68 -6.28 1.54
C GLY A 119 -3.44 -5.42 1.30
N ALA A 120 -2.84 -4.88 2.36
CA ALA A 120 -1.61 -4.09 2.30
C ALA A 120 -0.41 -4.94 1.87
N ILE A 121 -0.25 -6.15 2.42
CA ILE A 121 0.81 -7.08 2.02
C ILE A 121 0.66 -7.46 0.55
N ILE A 122 -0.57 -7.82 0.11
CA ILE A 122 -0.84 -8.17 -1.30
C ILE A 122 -0.55 -6.99 -2.23
N ALA A 123 -0.96 -5.77 -1.85
CA ALA A 123 -0.70 -4.56 -2.63
C ALA A 123 0.80 -4.29 -2.78
N LYS A 124 1.61 -4.45 -1.72
CA LYS A 124 3.07 -4.31 -1.81
C LYS A 124 3.71 -5.42 -2.63
N ALA A 125 3.24 -6.66 -2.51
CA ALA A 125 3.71 -7.77 -3.34
C ALA A 125 3.39 -7.58 -4.83
N ALA A 126 2.21 -7.01 -5.12
CA ALA A 126 1.81 -6.64 -6.48
C ALA A 126 2.68 -5.50 -7.04
N ALA A 127 2.96 -4.48 -6.24
CA ALA A 127 3.86 -3.38 -6.60
C ALA A 127 5.29 -3.86 -6.86
N TYR A 128 5.83 -4.74 -5.99
CA TYR A 128 7.14 -5.38 -6.17
C TYR A 128 7.29 -6.05 -7.54
N SER A 129 6.23 -6.69 -8.04
CA SER A 129 6.26 -7.43 -9.30
C SER A 129 6.31 -6.53 -10.54
N VAL A 130 5.93 -5.25 -10.43
CA VAL A 130 5.88 -4.31 -11.57
C VAL A 130 6.92 -3.19 -11.46
N ASP A 131 7.36 -2.86 -10.26
CA ASP A 131 8.38 -1.84 -10.03
C ASP A 131 9.74 -2.37 -10.49
N ARG A 132 10.38 -1.64 -11.39
CA ARG A 132 11.72 -1.98 -11.89
C ARG A 132 12.82 -1.11 -11.32
N ARG A 133 12.46 0.02 -10.70
CA ARG A 133 13.41 1.07 -10.29
C ARG A 133 13.79 0.92 -8.83
N ASP A 134 12.80 0.67 -7.98
CA ASP A 134 12.96 0.68 -6.53
C ASP A 134 12.09 -0.41 -5.91
N ARG A 135 12.31 -1.66 -6.33
CA ARG A 135 11.43 -2.77 -5.91
C ARG A 135 11.72 -3.25 -4.50
N GLU A 136 12.96 -3.10 -4.03
CA GLU A 136 13.43 -3.61 -2.73
C GLU A 136 12.70 -2.93 -1.57
N ARG A 137 12.35 -1.64 -1.69
CA ARG A 137 11.52 -0.93 -0.70
C ARG A 137 10.19 -1.62 -0.41
N HIS A 138 9.63 -2.35 -1.38
CA HIS A 138 8.35 -3.05 -1.21
C HIS A 138 8.53 -4.31 -0.39
N LEU A 139 9.72 -4.94 -0.42
CA LEU A 139 10.07 -6.06 0.47
C LEU A 139 10.23 -5.57 1.90
N GLU A 140 10.93 -4.46 2.12
CA GLU A 140 11.04 -3.82 3.45
C GLU A 140 9.67 -3.45 4.01
N ASP A 141 8.81 -2.84 3.20
CA ASP A 141 7.44 -2.50 3.58
C ASP A 141 6.65 -3.74 4.00
N VAL A 142 6.82 -4.87 3.30
CA VAL A 142 6.18 -6.13 3.67
C VAL A 142 6.74 -6.65 4.98
N VAL A 143 8.05 -6.62 5.19
CA VAL A 143 8.66 -7.04 6.46
C VAL A 143 8.08 -6.25 7.64
N VAL A 144 7.93 -4.94 7.49
CA VAL A 144 7.28 -4.08 8.50
C VAL A 144 5.80 -4.47 8.69
N LEU A 145 5.06 -4.73 7.61
CA LEU A 145 3.68 -5.20 7.71
C LEU A 145 3.57 -6.56 8.41
N LEU A 146 4.49 -7.48 8.16
CA LEU A 146 4.54 -8.79 8.82
C LEU A 146 4.76 -8.63 10.33
N ALA A 147 5.68 -7.75 10.74
CA ALA A 147 5.90 -7.41 12.15
C ALA A 147 4.66 -6.78 12.80
N ALA A 148 4.00 -5.88 12.07
CA ALA A 148 2.84 -5.13 12.53
C ALA A 148 1.53 -5.94 12.52
N THR A 149 1.55 -7.17 11.97
CA THR A 149 0.35 -7.99 11.78
C THR A 149 0.43 -9.25 12.63
N PRO A 150 -0.32 -9.33 13.75
CA PRO A 150 -0.57 -10.60 14.41
C PRO A 150 -1.12 -11.64 13.44
N ARG A 151 -0.57 -12.86 13.46
CA ARG A 151 -0.96 -13.99 12.57
C ARG A 151 -2.46 -14.18 12.40
N ARG A 152 -3.24 -13.98 13.48
CA ARG A 152 -4.71 -14.13 13.52
C ARG A 152 -5.47 -13.11 12.66
N TYR A 153 -4.81 -12.02 12.26
CA TYR A 153 -5.38 -10.98 11.40
C TYR A 153 -5.01 -11.16 9.92
N LEU A 154 -4.24 -12.21 9.58
CA LEU A 154 -4.13 -12.63 8.19
C LEU A 154 -5.46 -13.27 7.76
N ALA A 155 -5.87 -13.01 6.51
CA ALA A 155 -7.02 -13.68 5.93
C ALA A 155 -6.82 -15.20 5.96
N THR A 156 -7.88 -15.93 6.26
CA THR A 156 -7.87 -17.40 6.27
C THR A 156 -7.92 -17.97 4.85
N GLU A 157 -8.44 -17.20 3.90
CA GLU A 157 -8.55 -17.59 2.50
C GLU A 157 -7.90 -16.56 1.58
N LEU A 158 -7.14 -17.06 0.62
CA LEU A 158 -6.53 -16.27 -0.45
C LEU A 158 -7.17 -16.65 -1.77
N SER A 159 -7.43 -15.68 -2.64
CA SER A 159 -7.82 -15.94 -4.01
C SER A 159 -6.62 -16.43 -4.83
N ARG A 160 -6.87 -16.97 -6.03
CA ARG A 160 -5.79 -17.31 -6.98
C ARG A 160 -4.92 -16.10 -7.31
N ARG A 161 -5.52 -14.92 -7.43
CA ARG A 161 -4.82 -13.67 -7.76
C ARG A 161 -3.98 -13.15 -6.59
N ASP A 162 -4.45 -13.31 -5.36
CA ASP A 162 -3.66 -12.99 -4.16
C ASP A 162 -2.37 -13.84 -4.14
N ARG A 163 -2.51 -15.16 -4.30
CA ARG A 163 -1.37 -16.08 -4.37
C ARG A 163 -0.40 -15.71 -5.50
N GLN A 164 -0.92 -15.32 -6.67
CA GLN A 164 -0.09 -14.88 -7.80
C GLN A 164 0.80 -13.67 -7.44
N HIS A 165 0.25 -12.68 -6.73
CA HIS A 165 1.02 -11.51 -6.30
C HIS A 165 2.03 -11.85 -5.18
N LEU A 166 1.67 -12.75 -4.27
CA LEU A 166 2.50 -13.09 -3.10
C LEU A 166 3.69 -14.00 -3.42
N ARG A 167 3.58 -14.89 -4.41
CA ARG A 167 4.64 -15.88 -4.73
C ARG A 167 6.03 -15.28 -4.98
N PRO A 168 6.22 -14.27 -5.85
CA PRO A 168 7.54 -13.69 -6.07
C PRO A 168 8.18 -13.12 -4.80
N MET A 169 7.37 -12.51 -3.94
CA MET A 169 7.79 -11.94 -2.68
C MET A 169 8.16 -13.03 -1.67
N ILE A 170 7.38 -14.11 -1.55
CA ILE A 170 7.70 -15.24 -0.66
C ILE A 170 9.06 -15.85 -1.01
N GLN A 171 9.36 -15.98 -2.31
CA GLN A 171 10.66 -16.48 -2.76
C GLN A 171 11.80 -15.58 -2.30
N GLN A 172 11.65 -14.26 -2.41
CA GLN A 172 12.63 -13.32 -1.88
C GLN A 172 12.73 -13.46 -0.37
N LEU A 173 11.65 -13.26 0.38
CA LEU A 173 11.67 -13.27 1.85
C LEU A 173 12.21 -14.57 2.48
N SER A 174 12.21 -15.67 1.74
CA SER A 174 12.79 -16.96 2.16
C SER A 174 14.31 -17.06 2.02
N VAL A 175 14.96 -16.09 1.35
CA VAL A 175 16.42 -16.03 1.23
C VAL A 175 17.03 -15.77 2.62
N PRO A 176 17.94 -16.64 3.10
CA PRO A 176 18.65 -16.41 4.35
C PRO A 176 19.39 -15.06 4.36
N ASP A 177 19.42 -14.40 5.50
CA ASP A 177 20.16 -13.15 5.75
C ASP A 177 19.83 -11.99 4.80
N ALA A 178 18.66 -12.02 4.17
CA ALA A 178 18.33 -10.99 3.23
C ALA A 178 18.14 -9.60 3.87
N ILE A 179 18.68 -8.59 3.19
CA ILE A 179 18.88 -7.25 3.74
C ILE A 179 17.57 -6.55 4.15
N TRP A 180 16.44 -6.85 3.52
CA TRP A 180 15.15 -6.25 3.87
C TRP A 180 14.66 -6.63 5.28
N TRP A 181 15.22 -7.66 5.91
CA TRP A 181 14.94 -8.01 7.31
C TRP A 181 15.68 -7.13 8.32
N SER A 182 16.72 -6.42 7.89
CA SER A 182 17.53 -5.54 8.76
C SER A 182 16.80 -4.28 9.23
N VAL A 183 15.63 -3.99 8.66
CA VAL A 183 14.78 -2.85 9.03
C VAL A 183 14.06 -3.04 10.37
N LEU A 184 14.14 -4.23 10.97
CA LEU A 184 13.49 -4.58 12.23
C LEU A 184 14.53 -4.82 13.33
N ASP A 185 14.17 -4.45 14.56
CA ASP A 185 14.85 -4.98 15.75
C ASP A 185 14.53 -6.46 15.96
N ASP A 186 15.29 -7.14 16.83
CA ASP A 186 15.16 -8.59 17.07
C ASP A 186 13.75 -9.00 17.50
N ARG A 187 13.08 -8.14 18.28
CA ARG A 187 11.72 -8.42 18.78
C ARG A 187 10.71 -8.36 17.63
N ALA A 188 10.74 -7.30 16.85
CA ALA A 188 9.88 -7.10 15.69
C ALA A 188 10.13 -8.19 14.63
N ARG A 189 11.40 -8.58 14.45
CA ARG A 189 11.79 -9.68 13.55
C ARG A 189 11.15 -11.00 13.97
N GLY A 190 11.15 -11.34 15.26
CA GLY A 190 10.47 -12.53 15.76
C GLY A 190 8.97 -12.56 15.44
N PHE A 191 8.28 -11.41 15.53
CA PHE A 191 6.87 -11.30 15.11
C PHE A 191 6.70 -11.44 13.60
N ALA A 192 7.57 -10.80 12.81
CA ALA A 192 7.52 -10.86 11.36
C ALA A 192 7.77 -12.28 10.84
N ASP A 193 8.77 -13.00 11.34
CA ASP A 193 9.07 -14.40 10.99
C ASP A 193 7.89 -15.32 11.31
N ALA A 194 7.26 -15.05 12.45
CA ALA A 194 6.08 -15.77 12.88
C ALA A 194 4.93 -15.59 11.88
N THR A 195 4.63 -14.35 11.51
CA THR A 195 3.58 -14.02 10.54
C THR A 195 3.92 -14.49 9.12
N PHE A 196 5.18 -14.41 8.73
CA PHE A 196 5.67 -14.87 7.43
C PHE A 196 5.46 -16.38 7.24
N ARG A 197 5.78 -17.21 8.23
CA ARG A 197 5.53 -18.65 8.16
C ARG A 197 4.06 -18.96 7.90
N ARG A 198 3.15 -18.28 8.61
CA ARG A 198 1.71 -18.45 8.40
C ARG A 198 1.27 -18.00 7.01
N LEU A 199 1.78 -16.86 6.53
CA LEU A 199 1.48 -16.38 5.20
C LEU A 199 1.95 -17.35 4.11
N ARG A 200 3.13 -17.94 4.29
CA ARG A 200 3.70 -18.93 3.36
C ARG A 200 2.82 -20.18 3.28
N GLU A 201 2.41 -20.74 4.43
CA GLU A 201 1.47 -21.87 4.48
C GLU A 201 0.19 -21.59 3.68
N LEU A 202 -0.40 -20.40 3.84
CA LEU A 202 -1.64 -20.01 3.15
C LEU A 202 -1.47 -19.88 1.63
N VAL A 203 -0.28 -19.53 1.15
CA VAL A 203 0.00 -19.39 -0.29
C VAL A 203 0.32 -20.74 -0.92
N GLU A 204 0.88 -21.66 -0.16
CA GLU A 204 1.27 -23.01 -0.60
C GLU A 204 0.11 -24.03 -0.51
N SER A 205 -0.90 -23.78 0.32
CA SER A 205 -2.17 -24.52 0.35
C SER A 205 -3.09 -24.18 -0.82
#